data_AF-A0A660YV27-F1
#
_entry.id   AF-A0A660YV27-F1
#
_cell.length_a   1.000
_cell.length_b   1.000
_cell.length_c   1.000
_cell.angle_alpha   90.00
_cell.angle_beta   90.00
_cell.angle_gamma   90.00
#
_symmetry.space_group_name_H-M   'P 1'
#
loop_
_entity.id
_entity.type
_entity.pdbx_description
1 polymer ?
#
loop_
_entity_poly.entity_id
_entity_poly.type
_entity_poly.pdbx_seq_one_letter_code
_entity_poly.pdbx_strand_id
1 'polypeptide(L)'
;MAAKLGVSEKISNQATDMAFAVLAKFKENLKQIGRQALQTLAENQQAAIVIIGRPYNIYDTGMNLNVPKKLRENYGINVIPMDFLTFEDIDINDIHENMFWSYGQRILQAAKLIGQNDKLHLIHITNFKCGPDSYLKHFIREACGTPYLTLQFDDHSNDAGIMTRCEAFLESKGLLREQPVKKERLTIRLNT
;
A
#
# COMPACT_ATOMS: atom_id res chain seq x y z
N MET A 1 13.40 30.45 7.06
CA MET A 1 12.35 30.24 6.03
C MET A 1 11.32 31.37 6.06
N ALA A 2 10.76 31.70 7.23
CA ALA A 2 9.80 32.80 7.43
C ALA A 2 10.21 34.16 6.83
N ALA A 3 11.45 34.62 7.07
CA ALA A 3 11.96 35.88 6.53
C ALA A 3 12.01 35.94 4.99
N LYS A 4 12.26 34.80 4.30
CA LYS A 4 12.23 34.72 2.83
C LYS A 4 10.82 34.82 2.25
N LEU A 5 9.81 34.56 3.07
CA LEU A 5 8.38 34.63 2.73
C LEU A 5 7.73 35.94 3.21
N GLY A 6 8.49 36.86 3.80
CA GLY A 6 7.97 38.14 4.30
C GLY A 6 7.04 38.02 5.52
N VAL A 7 7.06 36.91 6.24
CA VAL A 7 6.20 36.67 7.41
C VAL A 7 7.00 36.53 8.71
N SER A 8 6.35 36.80 9.85
CA SER A 8 6.97 36.61 11.16
C SER A 8 7.16 35.14 11.49
N GLU A 9 8.16 34.84 12.33
CA GLU A 9 8.42 33.47 12.79
C GLU A 9 7.22 32.87 13.52
N LYS A 10 6.52 33.67 14.32
CA LYS A 10 5.28 33.26 15.01
C LYS A 10 4.22 32.75 14.02
N ILE A 11 3.99 33.49 12.93
CA ILE A 11 3.02 33.09 11.90
C ILE A 11 3.51 31.81 11.19
N SER A 12 4.80 31.72 10.88
CA SER A 12 5.38 30.52 10.24
C SER A 12 5.23 29.26 11.11
N ASN A 13 5.45 29.37 12.42
CA ASN A 13 5.31 28.25 13.34
C ASN A 13 3.85 27.84 13.50
N GLN A 14 2.94 28.81 13.66
CA GLN A 14 1.50 28.55 13.69
C GLN A 14 1.01 27.85 12.41
N ALA A 15 1.47 28.29 11.24
CA ALA A 15 1.14 27.65 9.97
C ALA A 15 1.65 26.19 9.90
N THR A 16 2.85 25.94 10.42
CA THR A 16 3.46 24.61 10.47
C THR A 16 2.69 23.68 11.41
N ASP A 17 2.32 24.16 12.59
CA ASP A 17 1.53 23.40 13.57
C ASP A 17 0.15 23.03 13.01
N MET A 18 -0.53 23.97 12.35
CA MET A 18 -1.79 23.70 11.67
C MET A 18 -1.63 22.65 10.56
N ALA A 19 -0.57 22.74 9.75
CA ALA A 19 -0.30 21.78 8.69
C ALA A 19 -0.08 20.36 9.25
N PHE A 20 0.68 20.22 10.32
CA PHE A 20 0.89 18.93 10.98
C PHE A 20 -0.39 18.39 11.64
N ALA A 21 -1.22 19.25 12.23
CA ALA A 21 -2.51 18.84 12.79
C ALA A 21 -3.46 18.30 11.70
N VAL A 22 -3.54 18.97 10.55
CA VAL A 22 -4.32 18.50 9.40
C VAL A 22 -3.77 17.18 8.85
N LEU A 23 -2.45 17.05 8.73
CA LEU A 23 -1.81 15.81 8.28
C LEU A 23 -2.07 14.64 9.26
N ALA A 24 -2.02 14.89 10.56
CA ALA A 24 -2.33 13.88 11.58
C ALA A 24 -3.79 13.42 11.47
N LYS A 25 -4.73 14.36 11.34
CA LYS A 25 -6.16 14.05 11.13
C LYS A 25 -6.39 13.26 9.84
N PHE A 26 -5.72 13.63 8.76
CA PHE A 26 -5.78 12.90 7.49
C PHE A 26 -5.32 11.44 7.64
N LYS A 27 -4.17 11.22 8.30
CA LYS A 27 -3.67 9.86 8.56
C LYS A 27 -4.61 9.04 9.43
N GLU A 28 -5.20 9.64 10.47
CA GLU A 28 -6.17 8.93 11.30
C GLU A 28 -7.44 8.57 10.53
N ASN A 29 -7.93 9.47 9.67
CA ASN A 29 -9.06 9.18 8.79
C ASN A 29 -8.75 8.00 7.86
N LEU A 30 -7.55 7.93 7.25
CA LEU A 30 -7.14 6.79 6.43
C LEU A 30 -7.18 5.47 7.20
N LYS A 31 -6.68 5.46 8.44
CA LYS A 31 -6.76 4.29 9.31
C LYS A 31 -8.20 3.90 9.65
N GLN A 32 -9.05 4.87 9.93
CA GLN A 32 -10.47 4.60 10.21
C GLN A 32 -11.18 3.99 9.01
N ILE A 33 -10.97 4.53 7.81
CA ILE A 33 -11.50 3.98 6.55
C ILE A 33 -10.95 2.57 6.32
N GLY A 34 -9.65 2.38 6.57
CA GLY A 34 -8.99 1.08 6.47
C GLY A 34 -9.57 0.03 7.40
N ARG A 35 -9.80 0.38 8.67
CA ARG A 35 -10.46 -0.49 9.67
C ARG A 35 -11.86 -0.91 9.19
N GLN A 36 -12.65 0.03 8.69
CA GLN A 36 -13.99 -0.28 8.14
C GLN A 36 -13.90 -1.20 6.90
N ALA A 37 -12.96 -0.94 6.00
CA ALA A 37 -12.74 -1.77 4.82
C ALA A 37 -12.35 -3.20 5.21
N LEU A 38 -11.36 -3.36 6.10
CA LEU A 38 -10.90 -4.65 6.58
C LEU A 38 -11.97 -5.43 7.34
N GLN A 39 -12.75 -4.74 8.19
CA GLN A 39 -13.90 -5.34 8.89
C GLN A 39 -14.93 -5.85 7.87
N THR A 40 -15.29 -5.04 6.88
CA THR A 40 -16.23 -5.43 5.82
C THR A 40 -15.73 -6.67 5.07
N LEU A 41 -14.43 -6.72 4.73
CA LEU A 41 -13.84 -7.89 4.08
C LEU A 41 -13.93 -9.14 4.95
N ALA A 42 -13.62 -9.03 6.25
CA ALA A 42 -13.67 -10.13 7.20
C ALA A 42 -15.11 -10.66 7.39
N GLU A 43 -16.09 -9.78 7.58
CA GLU A 43 -17.51 -10.13 7.72
C GLU A 43 -18.05 -10.86 6.49
N ASN A 44 -17.59 -10.47 5.30
CA ASN A 44 -18.00 -11.08 4.03
C ASN A 44 -17.09 -12.23 3.58
N GLN A 45 -16.10 -12.63 4.38
CA GLN A 45 -15.11 -13.68 4.04
C GLN A 45 -14.39 -13.43 2.70
N GLN A 46 -14.16 -12.15 2.36
CA GLN A 46 -13.56 -11.74 1.09
C GLN A 46 -12.06 -11.53 1.23
N ALA A 47 -11.32 -12.03 0.25
CA ALA A 47 -9.89 -11.75 0.13
C ALA A 47 -9.63 -10.36 -0.48
N ALA A 48 -8.45 -9.82 -0.19
CA ALA A 48 -7.97 -8.56 -0.76
C ALA A 48 -6.47 -8.61 -1.08
N ILE A 49 -6.09 -7.89 -2.14
CA ILE A 49 -4.73 -7.50 -2.41
C ILE A 49 -4.39 -6.27 -1.59
N VAL A 50 -3.29 -6.33 -0.86
CA VAL A 50 -2.67 -5.17 -0.22
C VAL A 50 -1.50 -4.70 -1.06
N ILE A 51 -1.56 -3.44 -1.47
CA ILE A 51 -0.49 -2.78 -2.22
C ILE A 51 0.45 -2.11 -1.23
N ILE A 52 1.69 -2.59 -1.16
CA ILE A 52 2.75 -2.00 -0.34
C ILE A 52 3.84 -1.38 -1.24
N GLY A 53 4.51 -0.36 -0.74
CA GLY A 53 5.60 0.31 -1.44
C GLY A 53 5.75 1.75 -0.97
N ARG A 54 6.69 2.47 -1.58
CA ARG A 54 6.86 3.90 -1.28
C ARG A 54 5.74 4.72 -1.93
N PRO A 55 5.34 5.86 -1.35
CA PRO A 55 4.18 6.64 -1.82
C PRO A 55 4.28 7.03 -3.30
N TYR A 56 5.48 7.38 -3.75
CA TYR A 56 5.74 7.75 -5.15
C TYR A 56 5.60 6.57 -6.12
N ASN A 57 5.70 5.32 -5.64
CA ASN A 57 5.44 4.14 -6.46
C ASN A 57 3.94 3.80 -6.45
N ILE A 58 3.27 3.85 -5.30
CA ILE A 58 1.92 3.28 -5.14
C ILE A 58 0.78 4.26 -5.43
N TYR A 59 1.01 5.58 -5.33
CA TYR A 59 -0.05 6.59 -5.52
C TYR A 59 0.08 7.37 -6.82
N ASP A 60 1.23 7.33 -7.49
CA ASP A 60 1.39 7.93 -8.82
C ASP A 60 0.95 6.94 -9.91
N THR A 61 -0.13 7.27 -10.60
CA THR A 61 -0.70 6.42 -11.66
C THR A 61 0.20 6.29 -12.89
N GLY A 62 1.09 7.26 -13.12
CA GLY A 62 2.09 7.19 -14.17
C GLY A 62 3.22 6.22 -13.80
N MET A 63 3.59 6.15 -12.52
CA MET A 63 4.69 5.29 -12.05
C MET A 63 4.31 3.81 -11.94
N ASN A 64 3.05 3.48 -11.62
CA ASN A 64 2.60 2.09 -11.48
C ASN A 64 1.64 1.61 -12.57
N LEU A 65 1.54 2.35 -13.68
CA LEU A 65 0.62 2.04 -14.79
C LEU A 65 -0.83 1.83 -14.35
N ASN A 66 -1.23 2.42 -13.22
CA ASN A 66 -2.55 2.32 -12.62
C ASN A 66 -2.99 0.88 -12.27
N VAL A 67 -2.04 0.01 -11.93
CA VAL A 67 -2.29 -1.39 -11.55
C VAL A 67 -3.40 -1.55 -10.50
N PRO A 68 -3.45 -0.79 -9.39
CA PRO A 68 -4.50 -0.96 -8.39
C PRO A 68 -5.92 -0.82 -8.97
N LYS A 69 -6.11 0.15 -9.89
CA LYS A 69 -7.39 0.34 -10.57
C LYS A 69 -7.70 -0.80 -11.53
N LYS A 70 -6.71 -1.27 -12.30
CA LYS A 70 -6.89 -2.38 -13.25
C LYS A 70 -7.21 -3.70 -12.55
N LEU A 71 -6.60 -3.96 -11.40
CA LEU A 71 -6.95 -5.11 -10.56
C LEU A 71 -8.42 -5.10 -10.15
N ARG A 72 -8.93 -3.91 -9.77
CA ARG A 72 -10.34 -3.69 -9.43
C ARG A 72 -11.26 -3.83 -10.64
N GLU A 73 -10.93 -3.20 -11.75
CA GLU A 73 -11.83 -3.10 -12.90
C GLU A 73 -11.86 -4.38 -13.75
N ASN A 74 -10.72 -5.03 -13.94
CA ASN A 74 -10.59 -6.19 -14.83
C ASN A 74 -10.93 -7.50 -14.10
N TYR A 75 -10.61 -7.60 -12.80
CA TYR A 75 -10.75 -8.86 -12.05
C TYR A 75 -11.69 -8.74 -10.84
N GLY A 76 -12.17 -7.54 -10.51
CA GLY A 76 -13.10 -7.31 -9.39
C GLY A 76 -12.54 -7.69 -8.02
N ILE A 77 -11.21 -7.68 -7.87
CA ILE A 77 -10.53 -8.05 -6.62
C ILE A 77 -10.53 -6.88 -5.65
N ASN A 78 -10.66 -7.13 -4.35
CA ASN A 78 -10.48 -6.06 -3.38
C ASN A 78 -9.02 -5.59 -3.34
N VAL A 79 -8.80 -4.28 -3.41
CA VAL A 79 -7.44 -3.69 -3.40
C VAL A 79 -7.41 -2.60 -2.36
N ILE A 80 -6.50 -2.74 -1.39
CA ILE A 80 -6.31 -1.78 -0.30
C ILE A 80 -4.85 -1.31 -0.25
N PRO A 81 -4.61 0.00 -0.03
CA PRO A 81 -3.26 0.52 0.13
C PRO A 81 -2.72 0.19 1.53
N MET A 82 -1.40 0.13 1.68
CA MET A 82 -0.78 -0.11 2.99
C MET A 82 -1.19 0.90 4.06
N ASP A 83 -1.46 2.17 3.70
CA ASP A 83 -1.87 3.21 4.65
C ASP A 83 -3.25 2.96 5.31
N PHE A 84 -4.01 1.95 4.85
CA PHE A 84 -5.25 1.51 5.50
C PHE A 84 -4.99 0.55 6.67
N LEU A 85 -3.76 0.03 6.79
CA LEU A 85 -3.38 -0.88 7.83
C LEU A 85 -2.92 -0.12 9.09
N THR A 86 -3.03 -0.76 10.25
CA THR A 86 -2.44 -0.29 11.50
C THR A 86 -1.31 -1.25 11.86
N PHE A 87 -0.06 -0.82 11.66
CA PHE A 87 1.13 -1.67 11.78
C PHE A 87 2.27 -1.00 12.55
N GLU A 88 2.07 0.21 13.07
CA GLU A 88 3.15 0.99 13.69
C GLU A 88 3.77 0.33 14.92
N ASP A 89 2.99 -0.49 15.64
CA ASP A 89 3.44 -1.21 16.84
C ASP A 89 4.03 -2.59 16.54
N ILE A 90 4.13 -2.97 15.26
CA ILE A 90 4.69 -4.27 14.87
C ILE A 90 6.20 -4.20 14.96
N ASP A 91 6.77 -5.06 15.80
CA ASP A 91 8.21 -5.26 15.88
C ASP A 91 8.74 -6.02 14.65
N ILE A 92 9.87 -5.56 14.12
CA ILE A 92 10.57 -6.14 12.98
C ILE A 92 12.02 -6.48 13.29
N ASN A 93 12.45 -6.39 14.55
CA ASN A 93 13.84 -6.68 14.94
C ASN A 93 14.25 -8.13 14.64
N ASP A 94 13.30 -9.06 14.67
CA ASP A 94 13.49 -10.46 14.25
C ASP A 94 13.81 -10.60 12.77
N ILE A 95 13.38 -9.66 11.93
CA ILE A 95 13.66 -9.62 10.49
C ILE A 95 14.92 -8.80 10.20
N HIS A 96 15.04 -7.63 10.85
CA HIS A 96 16.15 -6.71 10.64
C HIS A 96 16.29 -5.75 11.83
N GLU A 97 17.32 -5.98 12.66
CA GLU A 97 17.58 -5.27 13.92
C GLU A 97 17.72 -3.73 13.80
N ASN A 98 18.15 -3.21 12.65
CA ASN A 98 18.38 -1.77 12.48
C ASN A 98 17.93 -1.25 11.11
N MET A 99 16.66 -1.47 10.76
CA MET A 99 16.13 -0.97 9.49
C MET A 99 16.04 0.56 9.54
N PHE A 100 17.08 1.25 9.11
CA PHE A 100 17.20 2.71 9.30
C PHE A 100 16.30 3.54 8.38
N TRP A 101 15.82 2.97 7.27
CA TRP A 101 14.86 3.66 6.40
C TRP A 101 13.46 3.58 6.99
N SER A 102 12.86 4.73 7.30
CA SER A 102 11.49 4.81 7.83
C SER A 102 10.45 4.07 6.99
N TYR A 103 10.49 4.23 5.66
CA TYR A 103 9.60 3.47 4.77
C TYR A 103 9.99 1.99 4.64
N GLY A 104 11.26 1.64 4.87
CA GLY A 104 11.67 0.24 4.99
C GLY A 104 11.00 -0.41 6.19
N GLN A 105 11.01 0.26 7.35
CA GLN A 105 10.30 -0.21 8.55
C GLN A 105 8.81 -0.41 8.27
N ARG A 106 8.12 0.62 7.76
CA ARG A 106 6.69 0.57 7.45
C ARG A 106 6.34 -0.57 6.48
N ILE A 107 7.17 -0.80 5.46
CA ILE A 107 6.97 -1.87 4.48
C ILE A 107 7.09 -3.25 5.15
N LEU A 108 8.10 -3.46 6.00
CA LEU A 108 8.28 -4.74 6.72
C LEU A 108 7.18 -4.97 7.75
N GLN A 109 6.79 -3.94 8.49
CA GLN A 109 5.68 -3.98 9.43
C GLN A 109 4.37 -4.36 8.73
N ALA A 110 4.07 -3.70 7.61
CA ALA A 110 2.90 -4.03 6.79
C ALA A 110 2.98 -5.47 6.26
N ALA A 111 4.14 -5.90 5.73
CA ALA A 111 4.33 -7.26 5.23
C ALA A 111 4.09 -8.30 6.33
N LYS A 112 4.62 -8.08 7.55
CA LYS A 112 4.42 -8.95 8.71
C LYS A 112 2.96 -9.03 9.14
N LEU A 113 2.23 -7.90 9.14
CA LEU A 113 0.79 -7.90 9.41
C LEU A 113 0.01 -8.68 8.36
N ILE A 114 0.32 -8.48 7.08
CA ILE A 114 -0.37 -9.13 5.96
C ILE A 114 -0.17 -10.65 6.03
N GLY A 115 1.05 -11.09 6.35
CA GLY A 115 1.41 -12.50 6.48
C GLY A 115 0.62 -13.29 7.53
N GLN A 116 0.04 -12.58 8.51
CA GLN A 116 -0.75 -13.19 9.59
C GLN A 116 -2.22 -13.45 9.19
N ASN A 117 -2.65 -13.00 8.01
CA ASN A 117 -4.02 -13.12 7.54
C ASN A 117 -4.09 -13.83 6.18
N ASP A 118 -4.72 -15.00 6.14
CA ASP A 118 -4.83 -15.85 4.95
C ASP A 118 -5.68 -15.22 3.82
N LYS A 119 -6.52 -14.21 4.14
CA LYS A 119 -7.34 -13.45 3.19
C LYS A 119 -6.64 -12.19 2.66
N LEU A 120 -5.47 -11.82 3.17
CA LEU A 120 -4.70 -10.69 2.67
C LEU A 120 -3.51 -11.20 1.85
N HIS A 121 -3.36 -10.67 0.63
CA HIS A 121 -2.26 -11.05 -0.25
C HIS A 121 -1.46 -9.82 -0.68
N LEU A 122 -0.14 -9.95 -0.65
CA LEU A 122 0.76 -8.83 -0.84
C LEU A 122 1.16 -8.66 -2.31
N ILE A 123 1.03 -7.42 -2.81
CA ILE A 123 1.75 -6.96 -4.01
C ILE A 123 2.65 -5.79 -3.61
N HIS A 124 3.96 -5.94 -3.85
CA HIS A 124 4.96 -4.91 -3.63
C HIS A 124 5.27 -4.17 -4.93
N ILE A 125 5.10 -2.85 -4.93
CA ILE A 125 5.40 -1.98 -6.08
C ILE A 125 6.70 -1.20 -5.80
N THR A 126 7.65 -1.34 -6.72
CA THR A 126 8.97 -0.72 -6.68
C THR A 126 9.38 -0.25 -8.07
N ASN A 127 10.39 0.62 -8.17
CA ASN A 127 10.98 1.00 -9.45
C ASN A 127 12.38 0.40 -9.65
N PHE A 128 12.84 0.37 -10.90
CA PHE A 128 14.21 0.10 -11.27
C PHE A 128 15.15 1.12 -10.63
N LYS A 129 16.37 0.68 -10.26
CA LYS A 129 17.37 1.50 -9.54
C LYS A 129 16.92 2.11 -8.21
N CYS A 130 15.84 1.62 -7.60
CA CYS A 130 15.53 2.00 -6.22
C CYS A 130 16.47 1.30 -5.24
N GLY A 131 17.61 1.93 -4.92
CA GLY A 131 18.65 1.39 -4.03
C GLY A 131 18.10 0.86 -2.70
N PRO A 132 17.33 1.66 -1.94
CA PRO A 132 16.72 1.20 -0.70
C PRO A 132 15.83 -0.05 -0.89
N ASP A 133 15.04 -0.11 -1.96
CA ASP A 133 14.12 -1.24 -2.17
C ASP A 133 14.83 -2.47 -2.71
N SER A 134 15.95 -2.32 -3.44
CA SER A 134 16.80 -3.47 -3.81
C SER A 134 17.35 -4.22 -2.61
N TYR A 135 17.65 -3.50 -1.52
CA TYR A 135 18.04 -4.11 -0.25
C TYR A 135 16.82 -4.71 0.48
N LEU A 136 15.74 -3.94 0.55
CA LEU A 136 14.53 -4.29 1.31
C LEU A 136 13.84 -5.57 0.82
N LYS A 137 13.84 -5.83 -0.49
CA LYS A 137 13.13 -6.97 -1.12
C LYS A 137 13.39 -8.31 -0.46
N HIS A 138 14.62 -8.56 -0.01
CA HIS A 138 15.00 -9.84 0.60
C HIS A 138 14.30 -10.06 1.95
N PHE A 139 14.10 -8.97 2.72
CA PHE A 139 13.45 -8.99 4.02
C PHE A 139 11.92 -9.05 3.94
N ILE A 140 11.33 -8.56 2.84
CA ILE A 140 9.86 -8.63 2.65
C ILE A 140 9.38 -10.08 2.65
N ARG A 141 10.14 -11.00 2.03
CA ARG A 141 9.80 -12.43 2.02
C ARG A 141 9.74 -13.00 3.44
N GLU A 142 10.75 -12.70 4.24
CA GLU A 142 10.86 -13.18 5.62
C GLU A 142 9.75 -12.57 6.49
N ALA A 143 9.53 -11.26 6.37
CA ALA A 143 8.46 -10.57 7.10
C ALA A 143 7.07 -11.11 6.73
N CYS A 144 6.78 -11.29 5.43
CA CYS A 144 5.46 -11.72 4.96
C CYS A 144 5.18 -13.19 5.24
N GLY A 145 6.19 -14.06 5.28
CA GLY A 145 6.05 -15.50 5.50
C GLY A 145 5.24 -16.28 4.43
N THR A 146 4.61 -15.58 3.48
CA THR A 146 3.75 -16.14 2.44
C THR A 146 4.17 -15.64 1.05
N PRO A 147 3.85 -16.39 -0.04
CA PRO A 147 4.21 -15.96 -1.38
C PRO A 147 3.54 -14.63 -1.75
N TYR A 148 4.32 -13.69 -2.28
CA TYR A 148 3.88 -12.36 -2.72
C TYR A 148 4.41 -12.03 -4.11
N LEU A 149 3.80 -11.04 -4.76
CA LEU A 149 4.24 -10.54 -6.06
C LEU A 149 5.01 -9.23 -5.89
N THR A 150 6.18 -9.11 -6.53
CA THR A 150 6.86 -7.81 -6.69
C THR A 150 6.70 -7.31 -8.11
N LEU A 151 6.08 -6.15 -8.29
CA LEU A 151 6.03 -5.44 -9.56
C LEU A 151 7.12 -4.37 -9.56
N GLN A 152 8.05 -4.50 -10.49
CA GLN A 152 9.11 -3.51 -10.71
C GLN A 152 8.80 -2.75 -12.00
N PHE A 153 8.79 -1.43 -11.92
CA PHE A 153 8.54 -0.54 -13.05
C PHE A 153 9.81 0.24 -13.45
N ASP A 154 9.87 0.58 -14.73
CA ASP A 154 10.86 1.45 -15.38
C ASP A 154 10.21 2.16 -16.59
N ASP A 155 10.96 3.03 -17.26
CA ASP A 155 10.47 3.80 -18.41
C ASP A 155 10.06 2.95 -19.63
N HIS A 156 10.45 1.67 -19.68
CA HIS A 156 10.11 0.76 -20.76
C HIS A 156 9.02 -0.25 -20.36
N SER A 157 8.48 -0.12 -19.15
CA SER A 157 7.50 -1.04 -18.61
C SER A 157 6.19 -0.92 -19.39
N ASN A 158 5.73 -2.05 -19.92
CA ASN A 158 4.49 -2.14 -20.66
C ASN A 158 3.38 -2.74 -19.81
N ASP A 159 2.16 -2.25 -20.03
CA ASP A 159 0.98 -2.62 -19.28
C ASP A 159 0.64 -4.11 -19.38
N ALA A 160 0.66 -4.66 -20.60
CA ALA A 160 0.30 -6.05 -20.84
C ALA A 160 1.16 -7.02 -20.02
N GLY A 161 2.48 -6.80 -19.98
CA GLY A 161 3.41 -7.65 -19.24
C GLY A 161 3.19 -7.58 -17.72
N ILE A 162 2.87 -6.39 -17.19
CA ILE A 162 2.55 -6.22 -15.77
C ILE A 162 1.22 -6.91 -15.42
N MET A 163 0.21 -6.78 -16.27
CA MET A 163 -1.10 -7.39 -16.03
C MET A 163 -1.07 -8.92 -16.11
N THR A 164 -0.32 -9.52 -17.04
CA THR A 164 -0.14 -10.99 -17.08
C THR A 164 0.50 -11.53 -15.80
N ARG A 165 1.46 -10.79 -15.21
CA ARG A 165 2.07 -11.19 -13.92
C ARG A 165 1.08 -11.07 -12.77
N CYS A 166 0.23 -10.05 -12.79
CA CYS A 166 -0.87 -9.91 -11.84
C CYS A 166 -1.85 -11.07 -11.96
N GLU A 167 -2.27 -11.40 -13.18
CA GLU A 167 -3.18 -12.50 -13.47
C GLU A 167 -2.64 -13.84 -12.97
N ALA A 168 -1.40 -14.20 -13.32
CA ALA A 168 -0.76 -15.42 -12.84
C ALA A 168 -0.66 -15.46 -11.30
N PHE A 169 -0.42 -14.32 -10.66
CA PHE A 169 -0.41 -14.25 -9.20
C PHE A 169 -1.82 -14.45 -8.61
N LEU A 170 -2.84 -13.78 -9.15
CA LEU A 170 -4.23 -13.96 -8.72
C LEU A 170 -4.68 -15.42 -8.89
N GLU A 171 -4.32 -16.06 -10.00
CA GLU A 171 -4.58 -17.48 -10.26
C GLU A 171 -3.94 -18.37 -9.19
N SER A 172 -2.65 -18.15 -8.88
CA SER A 172 -1.92 -18.90 -7.85
C SER A 172 -2.52 -18.78 -6.45
N LYS A 173 -3.32 -17.74 -6.21
CA LYS A 173 -4.05 -17.50 -4.95
C LYS A 173 -5.51 -17.95 -4.99
N GLY A 174 -5.98 -18.48 -6.12
CA GLY A 174 -7.38 -18.85 -6.31
C GLY A 174 -8.34 -17.65 -6.29
N LEU A 175 -7.84 -16.47 -6.68
CA LEU A 175 -8.61 -15.21 -6.65
C LEU A 175 -9.26 -14.89 -7.98
N LEU A 176 -8.77 -15.42 -9.10
CA LEU A 176 -9.44 -15.28 -10.38
C LEU A 176 -10.77 -16.04 -10.35
N ARG A 177 -11.86 -15.32 -10.63
CA ARG A 177 -13.18 -15.91 -10.79
C ARG A 177 -13.43 -16.16 -12.28
N GLU A 178 -13.97 -17.32 -12.61
CA GLU A 178 -14.40 -17.65 -13.99
C GLU A 178 -15.62 -16.83 -14.45
N GLN A 179 -16.33 -16.17 -13.53
CA GLN A 179 -17.54 -15.39 -13.85
C GLN A 179 -17.32 -13.87 -13.74
N PRO A 180 -17.88 -13.08 -14.67
CA PRO A 180 -17.75 -11.62 -14.66
C PRO A 180 -18.33 -11.04 -13.37
N VAL A 181 -17.52 -10.23 -12.69
CA VAL A 181 -17.91 -9.59 -11.44
C VAL A 181 -19.09 -8.63 -11.72
N LYS A 182 -20.23 -8.88 -11.08
CA LYS A 182 -21.28 -7.86 -10.97
C LYS A 182 -20.63 -6.61 -10.38
N LYS A 183 -20.69 -5.48 -11.10
CA LYS A 183 -20.16 -4.17 -10.67
C LYS A 183 -20.94 -3.61 -9.46
N GLU A 184 -21.05 -4.35 -8.36
CA GLU A 184 -21.42 -3.77 -7.08
C GLU A 184 -20.17 -3.10 -6.53
N ARG A 185 -20.04 -1.81 -6.81
CA ARG A 185 -19.00 -0.99 -6.20
C ARG A 185 -19.27 -0.96 -4.69
N LEU A 186 -18.51 -1.73 -3.91
CA LEU A 186 -18.25 -1.42 -2.51
C LEU A 186 -17.58 -0.03 -2.48
N THR A 187 -18.42 0.99 -2.37
CA THR A 187 -18.02 2.38 -2.24
C THR A 187 -18.19 2.70 -0.78
N ILE A 188 -17.08 2.76 -0.03
CA ILE A 188 -17.11 3.38 1.29
C ILE A 188 -17.40 4.86 1.02
N ARG A 189 -18.65 5.28 1.27
CA ARG A 189 -18.99 6.69 1.20
C ARG A 189 -18.29 7.35 2.37
N LEU A 190 -17.28 8.15 2.06
CA LEU A 190 -16.68 9.03 3.04
C LEU A 190 -17.74 10.06 3.41
N ASN A 191 -18.21 10.03 4.66
CA ASN A 191 -19.00 11.11 5.21
C ASN A 191 -18.04 12.28 5.44
N THR A 192 -17.79 13.07 4.39
CA THR A 192 -17.18 14.41 4.48
C THR A 192 -18.23 15.43 4.88
#